data_AF-A0A4R4QZC6-F1
#
_entry.id   AF-A0A4R4QZC6-F1
#
_cell.length_a   1.000
_cell.length_b   1.000
_cell.length_c   1.000
_cell.angle_alpha   90.00
_cell.angle_beta   90.00
_cell.angle_gamma   90.00
#
_symmetry.space_group_name_H-M   'P 1'
#
loop_
_entity.id
_entity.type
_entity.pdbx_description
1 polymer ?
#
loop_
_entity_poly.entity_id
_entity_poly.type
_entity_poly.pdbx_seq_one_letter_code
_entity_poly.pdbx_strand_id
1 'polypeptide(L)'
;MPGTGYRTRFGVLKSSIGDGIEVATLYCIVADDRVTVDRRLIRAVVDSCLAPALRNGEAESFSSWLSQQDYSREVYAVREFPRFNAELLSIVGRVYQVRVGSKGQTGPGAVPTTGAGSAG
;
A
#
# COMPACT_ATOMS: atom_id res chain seq x y z
N MET A 1 3.58 14.77 5.44
CA MET A 1 4.46 14.78 4.25
C MET A 1 4.92 16.20 3.95
N PRO A 2 6.17 16.41 3.50
CA PRO A 2 6.60 17.71 3.03
C PRO A 2 5.71 18.18 1.87
N GLY A 3 5.20 19.41 1.94
CA GLY A 3 4.50 20.07 0.82
C GLY A 3 3.01 19.76 0.64
N THR A 4 2.40 18.85 1.40
CA THR A 4 0.94 18.57 1.32
C THR A 4 0.13 19.11 2.49
N GLY A 5 0.75 19.50 3.60
CA GLY A 5 0.06 20.03 4.78
C GLY A 5 -0.70 19.00 5.62
N TYR A 6 -0.90 17.78 5.13
CA TYR A 6 -1.67 16.75 5.82
C TYR A 6 -0.87 15.98 6.88
N ARG A 7 -1.59 15.57 7.94
CA ARG A 7 -1.12 14.55 8.90
C ARG A 7 -1.24 13.16 8.28
N THR A 8 -0.12 12.43 8.26
CA THR A 8 -0.05 11.08 7.70
C THR A 8 0.35 10.11 8.80
N ARG A 9 -0.37 9.00 8.92
CA ARG A 9 0.02 7.84 9.72
C ARG A 9 0.52 6.75 8.78
N PHE A 10 1.69 6.21 9.08
CA PHE A 10 2.27 5.08 8.35
C PHE A 10 2.42 3.92 9.32
N GLY A 11 2.32 2.71 8.78
CA GLY A 11 2.77 1.56 9.53
C GLY A 11 3.09 0.38 8.63
N VAL A 12 3.85 -0.52 9.24
CA VAL A 12 4.51 -1.62 8.57
C VAL A 12 4.14 -2.89 9.32
N LEU A 13 3.53 -3.84 8.64
CA LEU A 13 3.38 -5.20 9.14
C LEU A 13 4.45 -6.03 8.46
N LYS A 14 5.35 -6.60 9.26
CA LYS A 14 6.39 -7.51 8.78
C LYS A 14 5.78 -8.89 8.51
N SER A 15 6.33 -9.58 7.51
CA SER A 15 5.93 -10.95 7.18
C SER A 15 6.26 -11.90 8.31
N SER A 16 5.36 -12.82 8.64
CA SER A 16 5.67 -13.99 9.45
C SER A 16 6.33 -15.13 8.64
N ILE A 17 6.48 -14.95 7.33
CA ILE A 17 7.11 -15.91 6.40
C ILE A 17 8.56 -15.45 6.15
N GLY A 18 9.55 -16.29 6.50
CA GLY A 18 11.00 -15.98 6.47
C GLY A 18 11.54 -15.44 7.81
N ASP A 19 12.74 -14.84 7.83
CA ASP A 19 13.42 -14.29 9.03
C ASP A 19 12.70 -13.09 9.70
N GLY A 20 11.46 -12.77 9.30
CA GLY A 20 10.70 -11.66 9.86
C GLY A 20 11.20 -10.26 9.46
N ILE A 21 12.08 -10.17 8.46
CA ILE A 21 12.69 -8.90 8.00
C ILE A 21 11.94 -8.33 6.78
N GLU A 22 11.30 -9.17 5.98
CA GLU A 22 10.56 -8.72 4.79
C GLU A 22 9.25 -8.01 5.17
N VAL A 23 9.02 -6.84 4.58
CA VAL A 23 7.82 -6.05 4.80
C VAL A 23 6.64 -6.71 4.07
N ALA A 24 5.75 -7.37 4.82
CA ALA A 24 4.57 -8.03 4.24
C ALA A 24 3.47 -7.06 3.85
N THR A 25 3.30 -5.98 4.59
CA THR A 25 2.27 -4.99 4.28
C THR A 25 2.70 -3.60 4.74
N LEU A 26 2.55 -2.63 3.85
CA LEU A 26 2.65 -1.20 4.14
C LEU A 26 1.27 -0.58 4.04
N TYR A 27 0.92 0.24 5.02
CA TYR A 27 -0.27 1.08 4.97
C TYR A 27 0.09 2.54 5.16
N CYS A 28 -0.52 3.38 4.33
CA CYS A 28 -0.46 4.82 4.40
C CYS A 28 -1.85 5.36 4.62
N ILE A 29 -2.05 6.12 5.69
CA ILE A 29 -3.34 6.71 6.03
C ILE A 29 -3.16 8.21 6.16
N VAL A 30 -3.91 8.95 5.34
CA VAL A 30 -4.07 10.39 5.44
C VAL A 30 -5.48 10.64 5.95
N ALA A 31 -5.59 11.18 7.15
CA ALA A 31 -6.86 11.48 7.79
C ALA A 31 -6.80 12.91 8.34
N ASP A 32 -7.72 13.75 7.86
CA ASP A 32 -7.80 15.18 8.18
C ASP A 32 -9.24 15.66 8.02
N ASP A 33 -9.55 16.87 8.51
CA ASP A 33 -10.91 17.43 8.48
C ASP A 33 -11.37 17.76 7.05
N ARG A 34 -10.42 17.96 6.12
CA ARG A 34 -10.66 18.21 4.70
C ARG A 34 -9.56 17.60 3.83
N VAL A 35 -9.68 16.32 3.51
CA VAL A 35 -8.76 15.66 2.57
C VAL A 35 -9.21 15.88 1.13
N THR A 36 -8.39 16.59 0.34
CA THR A 36 -8.52 16.70 -1.11
C THR A 36 -7.50 15.79 -1.78
N VAL A 37 -7.99 14.78 -2.52
CA VAL A 37 -7.14 13.85 -3.26
C VAL A 37 -6.81 14.45 -4.62
N ASP A 38 -5.63 15.03 -4.72
CA ASP A 38 -5.08 15.58 -5.95
C ASP A 38 -3.78 14.86 -6.37
N ARG A 39 -3.22 15.26 -7.52
CA ARG A 39 -1.95 14.70 -8.01
C ARG A 39 -0.79 14.90 -7.03
N ARG A 40 -0.79 15.96 -6.22
CA ARG A 40 0.27 16.23 -5.24
C ARG A 40 0.17 15.25 -4.07
N LEU A 41 -1.03 14.99 -3.57
CA LEU A 41 -1.27 14.02 -2.51
C LEU A 41 -0.89 12.61 -2.96
N ILE A 42 -1.37 12.18 -4.13
CA ILE A 42 -1.06 10.86 -4.70
C ILE A 42 0.45 10.69 -4.82
N ARG A 43 1.14 11.66 -5.41
CA ARG A 43 2.59 11.62 -5.54
C ARG A 43 3.30 11.56 -4.18
N ALA A 44 2.88 12.39 -3.23
CA ALA A 44 3.47 12.39 -1.91
C ALA A 44 3.29 11.03 -1.21
N VAL A 45 2.11 10.40 -1.32
CA VAL A 45 1.83 9.06 -0.78
C VAL A 45 2.73 8.00 -1.41
N VAL A 46 2.86 8.01 -2.73
CA VAL A 46 3.74 7.07 -3.45
C VAL A 46 5.21 7.29 -3.06
N ASP A 47 5.70 8.53 -3.14
CA ASP A 47 7.12 8.86 -2.99
C ASP A 47 7.59 8.82 -1.52
N SER A 48 6.73 9.18 -0.56
CA SER A 48 7.13 9.31 0.85
C SER A 48 6.70 8.14 1.72
N CYS A 49 5.63 7.43 1.37
CA CYS A 49 5.04 6.38 2.21
C CYS A 49 5.30 4.99 1.64
N LEU A 50 5.15 4.84 0.32
CA LEU A 50 5.18 3.56 -0.36
C LEU A 50 6.48 3.31 -1.11
N ALA A 51 7.35 4.31 -1.26
CA ALA A 51 8.63 4.17 -1.93
C ALA A 51 9.48 2.97 -1.45
N PRO A 52 9.51 2.61 -0.15
CA PRO A 52 10.23 1.41 0.29
C PRO A 52 9.62 0.08 -0.22
N ALA A 53 8.33 0.07 -0.58
CA ALA A 53 7.63 -1.12 -1.09
C ALA A 53 7.80 -1.30 -2.62
N LEU A 54 7.97 -0.19 -3.33
CA LEU A 54 7.85 -0.12 -4.78
C LEU A 54 9.25 -0.17 -5.42
N ARG A 55 9.41 -1.00 -6.44
CA ARG A 55 10.60 -1.07 -7.30
C ARG A 55 10.40 -0.22 -8.57
N ASN A 56 11.50 0.00 -9.30
CA ASN A 56 11.55 0.78 -10.54
C ASN A 56 10.37 0.46 -11.48
N GLY A 57 9.63 1.51 -11.89
CA GLY A 57 8.44 1.41 -12.76
C GLY A 57 7.12 1.03 -12.05
N GLU A 58 7.18 0.41 -10.86
CA GLU A 58 5.97 0.10 -10.07
C GLU A 58 5.34 1.39 -9.53
N ALA A 59 6.16 2.38 -9.13
CA ALA A 59 5.69 3.68 -8.64
C ALA A 59 4.85 4.45 -9.68
N GLU A 60 5.26 4.44 -10.94
CA GLU A 60 4.53 5.11 -12.02
C GLU A 60 3.21 4.39 -12.31
N SER A 61 3.25 3.06 -12.44
CA SER A 61 2.07 2.23 -12.67
C SER A 61 1.04 2.38 -11.54
N PHE A 62 1.53 2.42 -10.30
CA PHE A 62 0.71 2.59 -9.11
C PHE A 62 0.13 4.00 -9.00
N SER A 63 0.93 5.04 -9.24
CA SER A 63 0.48 6.43 -9.27
C SER A 63 -0.56 6.68 -10.36
N SER A 64 -0.37 6.09 -11.55
CA SER A 64 -1.35 6.14 -12.64
C SER A 64 -2.67 5.49 -12.25
N TRP A 65 -2.62 4.30 -11.63
CA TRP A 65 -3.83 3.63 -11.12
C TRP A 65 -4.59 4.46 -10.10
N LEU A 66 -3.89 5.05 -9.12
CA LEU A 66 -4.49 5.93 -8.13
C LEU A 66 -5.11 7.18 -8.77
N SER A 67 -4.50 7.71 -9.84
CA SER A 67 -4.98 8.91 -10.53
C SER A 67 -6.22 8.68 -11.40
N GLN A 68 -6.55 7.43 -11.73
CA GLN A 68 -7.71 7.07 -12.55
C GLN A 68 -9.02 6.96 -11.73
N GLN A 69 -8.93 7.08 -10.41
CA GLN A 69 -10.10 6.93 -9.54
C GLN A 69 -10.92 8.22 -9.49
N ASP A 70 -12.23 8.06 -9.31
CA ASP A 70 -13.14 9.18 -9.12
C ASP A 70 -13.32 9.46 -7.62
N TYR A 71 -12.56 10.43 -7.10
CA TYR A 71 -12.56 10.85 -5.70
C TYR A 71 -13.70 11.81 -5.33
N SER A 72 -14.61 12.13 -6.26
CA SER A 72 -15.83 12.88 -5.92
C SER A 72 -16.82 12.04 -5.10
N ARG A 73 -16.61 10.72 -5.07
CA ARG A 73 -17.37 9.72 -4.32
C ARG A 73 -16.45 8.87 -3.46
N GLU A 74 -17.04 8.04 -2.61
CA GLU A 74 -16.29 7.05 -1.87
C GLU A 74 -15.68 6.02 -2.84
N VAL A 75 -14.40 5.71 -2.62
CA VAL A 75 -13.65 4.75 -3.45
C VAL A 75 -13.24 3.59 -2.58
N TYR A 76 -13.63 2.39 -2.98
CA TYR A 76 -13.04 1.15 -2.54
C TYR A 76 -12.55 0.40 -3.78
N ALA A 77 -11.23 0.31 -3.93
CA ALA A 77 -10.63 -0.29 -5.11
C ALA A 77 -9.49 -1.23 -4.72
N VAL A 78 -9.38 -2.33 -5.46
CA VAL A 78 -8.30 -3.30 -5.30
C VAL A 78 -7.64 -3.50 -6.65
N ARG A 79 -6.32 -3.58 -6.67
CA ARG A 79 -5.56 -3.91 -7.88
C ARG A 79 -4.42 -4.86 -7.57
N GLU A 80 -4.31 -5.88 -8.39
CA GLU A 80 -3.17 -6.77 -8.35
C GLU A 80 -2.00 -6.22 -9.15
N PHE A 81 -0.81 -6.29 -8.57
CA PHE A 81 0.47 -6.08 -9.23
C PHE A 81 1.27 -7.39 -9.18
N PRO A 82 2.36 -7.51 -9.98
CA PRO A 82 3.16 -8.73 -10.00
C PRO A 82 3.75 -9.11 -8.63
N ARG A 83 4.17 -8.12 -7.82
CA ARG A 83 4.86 -8.36 -6.54
C ARG A 83 4.00 -8.07 -5.30
N PHE A 84 2.87 -7.41 -5.47
CA PHE A 84 2.02 -7.00 -4.36
C PHE A 84 0.55 -6.86 -4.77
N ASN A 85 -0.34 -6.88 -3.79
CA ASN A 85 -1.72 -6.47 -3.92
C ASN A 85 -1.88 -5.05 -3.36
N ALA A 86 -2.68 -4.25 -4.03
CA ALA A 86 -2.97 -2.87 -3.69
C ALA A 86 -4.42 -2.74 -3.28
N GLU A 87 -4.68 -2.07 -2.15
CA GLU A 87 -6.02 -1.69 -1.71
C GLU A 87 -6.05 -0.17 -1.51
N LEU A 88 -7.11 0.46 -2.00
CA LEU A 88 -7.40 1.87 -1.84
C LEU A 88 -8.76 2.02 -1.17
N LEU A 89 -8.78 2.79 -0.09
CA LEU A 89 -9.98 3.28 0.56
C LEU A 89 -9.92 4.81 0.59
N SER A 90 -10.90 5.46 -0.01
CA SER A 90 -11.06 6.91 0.05
C SER A 90 -12.48 7.27 0.48
N ILE A 91 -12.61 7.97 1.60
CA ILE A 91 -13.88 8.53 2.08
C ILE A 91 -13.82 10.03 1.81
N VAL A 92 -14.80 10.53 1.05
CA VAL A 92 -14.82 11.92 0.54
C VAL A 92 -14.58 12.91 1.67
N GLY A 93 -13.53 13.73 1.51
CA GLY A 93 -13.19 14.81 2.43
C GLY A 93 -12.61 14.36 3.79
N ARG A 94 -12.50 13.06 4.09
CA ARG A 94 -12.14 12.58 5.44
C ARG A 94 -10.91 11.70 5.48
N VAL A 95 -10.87 10.66 4.66
CA VAL A 95 -9.86 9.60 4.77
C VAL A 95 -9.36 9.23 3.39
N TYR A 96 -8.04 9.14 3.25
CA TYR A 96 -7.37 8.56 2.11
C TYR A 96 -6.36 7.52 2.61
N GLN A 97 -6.66 6.25 2.39
CA GLN A 97 -5.88 5.12 2.84
C GLN A 97 -5.45 4.26 1.66
N VAL A 98 -4.15 3.96 1.61
CA VAL A 98 -3.55 3.06 0.63
C VAL A 98 -2.82 1.96 1.37
N ARG A 99 -3.05 0.71 0.96
CA ARG A 99 -2.38 -0.47 1.50
C ARG A 99 -1.73 -1.25 0.36
N VAL A 100 -0.50 -1.69 0.61
CA VAL A 100 0.29 -2.52 -0.29
C VAL A 100 0.70 -3.77 0.47
N GLY A 101 0.24 -4.95 0.05
CA GLY A 101 0.60 -6.24 0.63
C GLY A 101 1.48 -7.04 -0.32
N SER A 102 2.69 -7.42 0.08
CA SER A 102 3.58 -8.25 -0.75
C SER A 102 2.96 -9.62 -1.00
N LYS A 103 3.07 -10.17 -2.21
CA LYS A 103 2.55 -11.51 -2.55
C LYS A 103 3.39 -12.68 -2.01
N GLY A 104 4.52 -12.41 -1.34
CA GLY A 104 5.55 -13.42 -1.08
C GLY A 104 6.24 -13.83 -2.39
N GLN A 105 7.53 -14.18 -2.37
CA GLN A 105 8.14 -14.74 -3.57
C GLN A 105 7.55 -16.13 -3.82
N THR A 106 6.63 -16.27 -4.77
CA THR A 106 6.35 -17.56 -5.44
C THR A 106 7.23 -17.65 -6.69
N GLY A 107 8.56 -17.71 -6.50
CA GLY A 107 9.53 -18.04 -7.55
C GLY A 107 10.02 -19.49 -7.38
N PRO A 108 10.58 -20.14 -8.43
CA PRO A 108 11.12 -21.50 -8.33
C PRO A 108 12.31 -21.51 -7.35
N GLY A 109 12.02 -21.86 -6.10
CA GLY A 109 12.88 -21.66 -4.93
C GLY A 109 12.08 -21.42 -3.65
N ALA A 110 10.81 -21.04 -3.77
CA ALA A 110 9.85 -21.02 -2.68
C ALA A 110 9.48 -22.45 -2.29
N VAL A 111 10.16 -22.98 -1.28
CA VAL A 111 9.73 -24.24 -0.63
C VAL A 111 8.34 -24.03 -0.05
N PRO A 112 7.32 -24.81 -0.45
CA PRO A 112 6.04 -24.79 0.21
C PRO A 112 6.24 -25.44 1.59
N THR A 113 6.21 -24.65 2.65
CA THR A 113 6.13 -25.23 4.00
C THR A 113 4.69 -25.66 4.25
N THR A 114 4.34 -26.80 3.68
CA THR A 114 3.16 -27.57 4.04
C THR A 114 3.53 -28.41 5.27
N GLY A 115 2.75 -28.31 6.36
CA GLY A 115 2.82 -29.21 7.52
C GLY A 115 2.90 -28.44 8.84
N ALA A 116 1.79 -28.08 9.48
CA ALA A 116 0.90 -28.91 10.31
C ALA A 116 1.47 -29.22 11.72
N GLY A 117 0.75 -28.72 12.73
CA GLY A 117 0.65 -29.35 14.06
C GLY A 117 1.55 -28.79 15.17
N SER A 118 1.03 -27.84 15.97
CA SER A 118 1.45 -27.69 17.36
C SER A 118 0.35 -28.27 18.25
N ALA A 119 0.58 -29.50 18.71
CA ALA A 119 -0.04 -30.06 19.90
C ALA A 119 1.10 -30.72 20.71
N GLY A 120 1.28 -30.26 21.95
CA GLY A 120 2.31 -30.70 22.88
C GLY A 120 2.48 -29.68 23.99
#